data_AF-A0A524HL70-F1
#
_entry.id   AF-A0A524HL70-F1
#
_cell.length_a   1.000
_cell.length_b   1.000
_cell.length_c   1.000
_cell.angle_alpha   90.00
_cell.angle_beta   90.00
_cell.angle_gamma   90.00
#
_symmetry.space_group_name_H-M   'P 1'
#
loop_
_entity.id
_entity.type
_entity.pdbx_description
1 polymer ?
#
loop_
_entity_poly.entity_id
_entity_poly.type
_entity_poly.pdbx_seq_one_letter_code
_entity_poly.pdbx_strand_id
1 'polypeptide(L)'
;NQVRLVNGQHELAAVGLQEFLKAGADPQYRSPAYGLLGRALENANRPAEAAEAYSNGSAAASTDYIRAEMLLDAGRAYRNAGQAEKAIASYRKVMTDFKDTPFVTEAEVRLGELTQGAM
;
A
#
# COMPACT_ATOMS: atom_id res chain seq x y z
N ASN A 1 15.00 9.64 23.82
CA ASN A 1 14.66 10.11 22.45
C ASN A 1 14.72 8.98 21.40
N GLN A 2 14.18 7.80 21.70
CA GLN A 2 14.27 6.64 20.80
C GLN A 2 13.27 6.75 19.64
N VAL A 3 12.06 7.27 19.88
CA VAL A 3 11.00 7.45 18.87
C VAL A 3 11.44 8.37 17.72
N ARG A 4 12.09 9.51 18.04
CA ARG A 4 12.61 10.44 17.01
C ARG A 4 13.68 9.80 16.11
N LEU A 5 14.53 8.94 16.68
CA LEU A 5 15.58 8.25 15.94
C LEU A 5 15.00 7.18 15.01
N VAL A 6 14.02 6.42 15.50
CA VAL A 6 13.34 5.36 14.74
C VAL A 6 12.58 5.95 13.55
N ASN A 7 11.80 7.03 13.76
CA ASN A 7 11.17 7.74 12.64
C ASN A 7 12.24 8.21 11.64
N GLY A 8 13.30 8.88 12.09
CA GLY A 8 14.39 9.31 11.21
C GLY A 8 14.99 8.18 10.33
N GLN A 9 15.07 6.95 10.83
CA GLN A 9 15.52 5.79 10.05
C GLN A 9 14.50 5.37 8.98
N HIS A 10 13.21 5.42 9.30
CA HIS A 10 12.13 5.13 8.34
C HIS A 10 12.05 6.20 7.24
N GLU A 11 12.18 7.48 7.60
CA GLU A 11 12.32 8.58 6.64
C GLU A 11 13.50 8.37 5.68
N LEU A 12 14.68 8.04 6.20
CA LEU A 12 15.86 7.80 5.37
C LEU A 12 15.68 6.60 4.43
N ALA A 13 15.07 5.51 4.92
CA ALA A 13 14.75 4.36 4.10
C ALA A 13 13.78 4.73 2.96
N ALA A 14 12.74 5.53 3.26
CA ALA A 14 11.79 6.00 2.26
C ALA A 14 12.47 6.85 1.17
N VAL A 15 13.37 7.77 1.55
CA VAL A 15 14.12 8.59 0.59
C VAL A 15 14.97 7.71 -0.33
N GLY A 16 15.76 6.78 0.22
CA GLY A 16 16.61 5.91 -0.59
C GLY A 16 15.82 5.03 -1.56
N LEU A 17 14.67 4.51 -1.14
CA LEU A 17 13.78 3.73 -2.00
C LEU A 17 13.15 4.58 -3.11
N GLN A 18 12.76 5.83 -2.80
CA GLN A 18 12.26 6.77 -3.80
C GLN A 18 13.32 7.12 -4.83
N GLU A 19 14.56 7.35 -4.42
CA GLU A 19 15.68 7.61 -5.33
C GLU A 19 15.97 6.41 -6.22
N PHE A 20 16.01 5.19 -5.64
CA PHE A 20 16.18 3.95 -6.40
C PHE A 20 15.11 3.77 -7.47
N LEU A 21 13.83 4.00 -7.11
CA LEU A 21 12.71 3.91 -8.05
C LEU A 21 12.79 4.98 -9.15
N LYS A 22 13.14 6.23 -8.79
CA LYS A 22 13.32 7.34 -9.74
C LYS A 22 14.49 7.13 -10.70
N ALA A 23 15.55 6.47 -10.25
CA ALA A 23 16.72 6.15 -11.06
C ALA A 23 16.45 5.07 -12.13
N GLY A 24 15.21 4.58 -12.23
CA GLY A 24 14.83 3.60 -13.25
C GLY A 24 15.17 2.17 -12.85
N ALA A 25 14.84 1.80 -11.61
CA ALA A 25 14.98 0.43 -11.11
C ALA A 25 14.53 -0.62 -12.14
N ASP A 26 15.27 -1.73 -12.21
CA ASP A 26 14.92 -2.89 -13.04
C ASP A 26 13.48 -3.33 -12.71
N PRO A 27 12.63 -3.61 -13.73
CA PRO A 27 11.26 -4.06 -13.54
C PRO A 27 11.07 -5.13 -12.45
N GLN A 28 11.99 -6.08 -12.33
CA GLN A 28 11.87 -7.16 -11.34
C GLN A 28 11.92 -6.66 -9.88
N TYR A 29 12.57 -5.52 -9.63
CA TYR A 29 12.72 -4.95 -8.28
C TYR A 29 11.69 -3.87 -7.97
N ARG A 30 10.94 -3.38 -8.95
CA ARG A 30 10.01 -2.25 -8.75
C ARG A 30 8.92 -2.56 -7.74
N SER A 31 8.19 -3.66 -7.92
CA SER A 31 7.09 -4.01 -7.01
C SER A 31 7.57 -4.26 -5.57
N PRO A 32 8.63 -5.05 -5.33
CA PRO A 32 9.22 -5.18 -3.99
C PRO A 32 9.68 -3.85 -3.39
N ALA A 33 10.34 -2.98 -4.18
CA ALA A 33 10.81 -1.68 -3.72
C ALA A 33 9.65 -0.76 -3.32
N TYR A 34 8.55 -0.76 -4.08
CA TYR A 34 7.33 -0.03 -3.71
C TYR A 34 6.70 -0.56 -2.42
N GLY A 35 6.67 -1.87 -2.20
CA GLY A 35 6.19 -2.46 -0.94
C GLY A 35 7.04 -2.04 0.26
N LEU A 36 8.37 -2.06 0.12
CA LEU A 36 9.26 -1.55 1.16
C LEU A 36 9.07 -0.05 1.40
N LEU A 37 8.84 0.72 0.34
CA LEU A 37 8.58 2.15 0.44
C LEU A 37 7.27 2.42 1.20
N GLY A 38 6.21 1.69 0.88
CA GLY A 38 4.94 1.76 1.59
C GLY A 38 5.11 1.52 3.09
N ARG A 39 5.81 0.44 3.47
CA ARG A 39 6.08 0.11 4.89
C ARG A 39 6.92 1.18 5.59
N ALA A 40 7.96 1.70 4.92
CA ALA A 40 8.78 2.78 5.47
C ALA A 40 7.93 4.04 5.71
N LEU A 41 7.04 4.39 4.79
CA LEU A 41 6.14 5.53 4.90
C LEU A 41 5.06 5.35 5.99
N GLU A 42 4.52 4.15 6.17
CA GLU A 42 3.62 3.84 7.29
C GLU A 42 4.34 4.05 8.64
N ASN A 43 5.55 3.53 8.79
CA ASN A 43 6.34 3.70 10.02
C ASN A 43 6.78 5.15 10.27
N ALA A 44 6.88 5.94 9.20
CA ALA A 44 7.11 7.39 9.20
C ALA A 44 5.82 8.21 9.47
N ASN A 45 4.68 7.56 9.74
CA ASN A 45 3.39 8.22 9.95
C ASN A 45 2.91 9.04 8.73
N ARG A 46 3.20 8.55 7.51
CA ARG A 46 2.81 9.15 6.22
C ARG A 46 1.89 8.20 5.42
N PRO A 47 0.71 7.86 5.95
CA PRO A 47 -0.14 6.80 5.40
C PRO A 47 -0.67 7.10 3.97
N ALA A 48 -0.90 8.37 3.63
CA ALA A 48 -1.34 8.73 2.28
C ALA A 48 -0.30 8.37 1.21
N GLU A 49 0.98 8.65 1.49
CA GLU A 49 2.07 8.36 0.57
C GLU A 49 2.40 6.86 0.54
N ALA A 50 2.24 6.18 1.68
CA ALA A 50 2.35 4.72 1.72
C ALA A 50 1.33 4.06 0.79
N ALA A 51 0.09 4.54 0.81
CA ALA A 51 -0.97 4.00 -0.05
C ALA A 51 -0.68 4.17 -1.54
N GLU A 52 -0.14 5.33 -1.94
CA GLU A 52 0.32 5.57 -3.31
C GLU A 52 1.50 4.65 -3.67
N ALA A 53 2.44 4.43 -2.74
CA ALA A 53 3.55 3.50 -2.95
C ALA A 53 3.05 2.07 -3.18
N TYR A 54 2.16 1.55 -2.33
CA TYR A 54 1.56 0.22 -2.51
C TYR A 54 0.76 0.12 -3.82
N SER A 55 -0.01 1.15 -4.18
CA SER A 55 -0.76 1.17 -5.45
C SER A 55 0.17 1.07 -6.67
N ASN A 56 1.30 1.76 -6.65
CA ASN A 56 2.34 1.64 -7.67
C ASN A 56 3.03 0.26 -7.63
N GLY A 57 3.21 -0.31 -6.45
CA GLY A 57 3.73 -1.67 -6.25
C GLY A 57 2.83 -2.74 -6.87
N SER A 58 1.51 -2.59 -6.73
CA SER A 58 0.52 -3.43 -7.41
C SER A 58 0.65 -3.28 -8.94
N ALA A 59 0.69 -2.05 -9.45
CA ALA A 59 0.83 -1.82 -10.89
C ALA A 59 2.13 -2.40 -11.50
N ALA A 60 3.21 -2.45 -10.71
CA ALA A 60 4.50 -3.02 -11.12
C ALA A 60 4.60 -4.54 -10.92
N ALA A 61 3.65 -5.19 -10.24
CA ALA A 61 3.71 -6.61 -9.92
C ALA A 61 3.37 -7.50 -11.12
N SER A 62 4.06 -8.64 -11.19
CA SER A 62 3.91 -9.63 -12.26
C SER A 62 2.86 -10.71 -11.98
N THR A 63 2.44 -10.89 -10.72
CA THR A 63 1.48 -11.92 -10.33
C THR A 63 0.24 -11.31 -9.68
N ASP A 64 -0.90 -11.93 -9.90
CA ASP A 64 -2.17 -11.48 -9.32
C ASP A 64 -2.18 -11.55 -7.80
N TYR A 65 -1.47 -12.52 -7.21
CA TYR A 65 -1.25 -12.59 -5.77
C TYR A 65 -0.61 -11.29 -5.24
N ILE A 66 0.52 -10.87 -5.79
CA ILE A 66 1.23 -9.67 -5.31
C ILE A 66 0.42 -8.41 -5.63
N ARG A 67 -0.27 -8.36 -6.78
CA ARG A 67 -1.15 -7.24 -7.14
C ARG A 67 -2.27 -7.03 -6.12
N ALA A 68 -2.92 -8.11 -5.72
CA ALA A 68 -4.01 -8.10 -4.77
C ALA A 68 -3.53 -7.76 -3.34
N GLU A 69 -2.42 -8.37 -2.90
CA GLU A 69 -1.79 -8.07 -1.60
C GLU A 69 -1.46 -6.57 -1.48
N MET A 70 -0.81 -6.00 -2.49
CA MET A 70 -0.46 -4.58 -2.52
C MET A 70 -1.69 -3.67 -2.57
N LEU A 71 -2.78 -4.07 -3.21
CA LEU A 71 -4.03 -3.31 -3.20
C LEU A 71 -4.75 -3.36 -1.85
N LEU A 72 -4.67 -4.48 -1.12
CA LEU A 72 -5.12 -4.54 0.27
C LEU A 72 -4.33 -3.58 1.14
N ASP A 73 -3.01 -3.60 1.04
CA ASP A 73 -2.12 -2.69 1.76
C ASP A 73 -2.42 -1.22 1.43
N ALA A 74 -2.61 -0.91 0.14
CA ALA A 74 -3.01 0.42 -0.30
C ALA A 74 -4.37 0.83 0.30
N GLY A 75 -5.36 -0.06 0.29
CA GLY A 75 -6.67 0.19 0.88
C GLY A 75 -6.59 0.49 2.38
N ARG A 76 -5.80 -0.29 3.12
CA ARG A 76 -5.56 -0.06 4.56
C ARG A 76 -4.89 1.29 4.79
N ALA A 77 -3.85 1.60 4.04
CA ALA A 77 -3.11 2.85 4.17
C ALA A 77 -3.98 4.07 3.80
N TYR A 78 -4.79 4.00 2.74
CA TYR A 78 -5.75 5.06 2.40
C TYR A 78 -6.78 5.28 3.50
N ARG A 79 -7.31 4.21 4.11
CA ARG A 79 -8.21 4.31 5.27
C ARG A 79 -7.53 5.03 6.43
N ASN A 80 -6.29 4.65 6.76
CA ASN A 80 -5.51 5.29 7.82
C ASN A 80 -5.21 6.77 7.52
N ALA A 81 -5.15 7.14 6.24
CA ALA A 81 -5.02 8.51 5.78
C ALA A 81 -6.34 9.31 5.74
N GLY A 82 -7.47 8.71 6.13
CA GLY A 82 -8.81 9.32 6.04
C GLY A 82 -9.36 9.40 4.61
N GLN A 83 -8.74 8.73 3.64
CA GLN A 83 -9.12 8.74 2.22
C GLN A 83 -10.05 7.56 1.91
N ALA A 84 -11.23 7.55 2.53
CA ALA A 84 -12.17 6.43 2.48
C ALA A 84 -12.56 6.00 1.05
N GLU A 85 -12.82 6.95 0.15
CA GLU A 85 -13.18 6.66 -1.24
C GLU A 85 -12.09 5.89 -1.99
N LYS A 86 -10.81 6.26 -1.79
CA LYS A 86 -9.69 5.54 -2.39
C LYS A 86 -9.52 4.16 -1.77
N ALA A 87 -9.72 4.03 -0.45
CA ALA A 87 -9.68 2.74 0.22
C ALA A 87 -10.74 1.78 -0.33
N ILE A 88 -11.98 2.27 -0.48
CA ILE A 88 -13.09 1.54 -1.09
C ILE A 88 -12.75 1.11 -2.51
N ALA A 89 -12.19 2.00 -3.32
CA ALA A 89 -11.78 1.69 -4.68
C ALA A 89 -10.72 0.56 -4.74
N SER A 90 -9.70 0.62 -3.87
CA SER A 90 -8.67 -0.43 -3.79
C SER A 90 -9.26 -1.79 -3.41
N TYR A 91 -10.12 -1.86 -2.39
CA TYR A 91 -10.74 -3.11 -1.97
C TYR A 91 -11.68 -3.69 -3.04
N ARG A 92 -12.49 -2.84 -3.68
CA ARG A 92 -13.33 -3.27 -4.81
C ARG A 92 -12.48 -3.85 -5.93
N LYS A 93 -11.34 -3.25 -6.25
CA LYS A 93 -10.43 -3.74 -7.28
C LYS A 93 -9.89 -5.14 -6.95
N VAL A 94 -9.59 -5.43 -5.68
CA VAL A 94 -9.24 -6.80 -5.24
C VAL A 94 -10.36 -7.78 -5.56
N MET A 95 -11.60 -7.42 -5.21
CA MET A 95 -12.76 -8.28 -5.40
C MET A 95 -13.13 -8.49 -6.88
N THR A 96 -12.91 -7.49 -7.75
CA THR A 96 -13.30 -7.58 -9.16
C THR A 96 -12.23 -8.24 -10.02
N ASP A 97 -10.97 -7.83 -9.83
CA ASP A 97 -9.89 -8.16 -10.76
C ASP A 97 -9.08 -9.37 -10.28
N PHE A 98 -9.12 -9.68 -8.98
CA PHE A 98 -8.28 -10.69 -8.33
C PHE A 98 -9.09 -11.69 -7.48
N LYS A 99 -10.26 -12.07 -7.99
CA LYS A 99 -11.28 -12.91 -7.32
C LYS A 99 -10.79 -14.29 -6.85
N ASP A 100 -9.73 -14.84 -7.44
CA ASP A 100 -9.19 -16.17 -7.11
C ASP A 100 -8.05 -16.11 -6.09
N THR A 101 -7.72 -14.92 -5.59
CA THR A 101 -6.69 -14.71 -4.57
C THR A 101 -7.28 -14.85 -3.16
N PRO A 102 -6.47 -15.23 -2.14
CA PRO A 102 -6.95 -15.34 -0.75
C PRO A 102 -7.35 -13.98 -0.13
N PHE A 103 -7.08 -12.88 -0.82
CA PHE A 103 -7.24 -11.51 -0.33
C PHE A 103 -8.66 -10.97 -0.48
N VAL A 104 -9.53 -11.65 -1.26
CA VAL A 104 -10.90 -11.21 -1.51
C VAL A 104 -11.72 -11.13 -0.23
N THR A 105 -11.64 -12.16 0.62
CA THR A 105 -12.37 -12.19 1.89
C THR A 105 -11.95 -11.06 2.82
N GLU A 106 -10.67 -10.72 2.88
CA GLU A 106 -10.23 -9.56 3.67
C GLU A 106 -10.72 -8.24 3.05
N ALA A 107 -10.68 -8.10 1.72
CA ALA A 107 -11.18 -6.91 1.03
C ALA A 107 -12.68 -6.69 1.28
N GLU A 108 -13.48 -7.76 1.29
CA GLU A 108 -14.90 -7.74 1.63
C GLU A 108 -15.14 -7.23 3.06
N VAL A 109 -14.41 -7.79 4.04
CA VAL A 109 -14.52 -7.39 5.45
C VAL A 109 -14.18 -5.91 5.62
N ARG A 110 -13.04 -5.47 5.07
CA ARG A 110 -12.58 -4.07 5.18
C ARG A 110 -13.52 -3.09 4.48
N LEU A 111 -14.10 -3.48 3.35
CA LEU A 111 -15.10 -2.68 2.65
C LEU A 111 -16.40 -2.56 3.48
N GLY A 112 -16.83 -3.65 4.12
CA GLY A 112 -17.95 -3.65 5.06
C GLY A 112 -17.72 -2.69 6.24
N GLU A 113 -16.56 -2.76 6.88
CA GLU A 113 -16.17 -1.88 7.99
C GLU A 113 -16.24 -0.39 7.59
N LEU A 114 -15.79 -0.04 6.37
CA LEU A 114 -15.78 1.34 5.87
C LEU A 114 -17.16 1.87 5.49
N THR A 115 -18.02 1.02 4.94
CA THR A 115 -19.33 1.44 4.41
C THR A 115 -20.45 1.35 5.43
N GLN A 116 -20.37 0.43 6.39
CA GLN A 116 -21.34 0.32 7.48
C GLN A 116 -21.11 1.37 8.57
N GLY A 117 -19.88 1.86 8.75
CA GLY A 117 -19.57 2.96 9.68
C GLY A 117 -19.96 4.36 9.19
N ALA A 118 -20.49 4.47 7.97
CA ALA A 118 -20.89 5.74 7.34
C ALA A 118 -22.41 5.98 7.33
N MET A 119 -23.20 5.12 8.00
CA MET A 119 -24.65 5.28 8.18
C MET A 119 -25.01 5.92 9.52
#